data_AF-A0A0Q8P4A1-F1
#
_entry.id   AF-A0A0Q8P4A1-F1
#
_cell.length_a   1.000
_cell.length_b   1.000
_cell.length_c   1.000
_cell.angle_alpha   90.00
_cell.angle_beta   90.00
_cell.angle_gamma   90.00
#
_symmetry.space_group_name_H-M   'P 1'
#
loop_
_entity.id
_entity.type
_entity.pdbx_description
1 polymer ?
#
loop_
_entity_poly.entity_id
_entity_poly.type
_entity_poly.pdbx_seq_one_letter_code
_entity_poly.pdbx_strand_id
1 'polypeptide(L)'
;MDAARTERIAAMTEDARPVWDASHDPHVLQQFLKDHGCHGIDAVLTTRNLLECSMRDAQIAFFTAPCRAAELDFQNQFLDALESIADDVVVHD
;
A
#
# COMPACT_ATOMS: atom_id res chain seq x y z
N MET A 1 -0.12 1.14 -16.45
CA MET A 1 0.06 2.32 -15.59
C MET A 1 0.47 3.48 -16.48
N ASP A 2 -0.08 4.67 -16.28
CA ASP A 2 0.32 5.84 -17.08
C ASP A 2 1.73 6.34 -16.69
N ALA A 3 2.35 7.12 -17.59
CA ALA A 3 3.71 7.61 -17.42
C ALA A 3 3.85 8.55 -16.20
N ALA A 4 2.90 9.48 -16.01
CA ALA A 4 2.95 10.44 -14.91
C ALA A 4 2.91 9.75 -13.54
N ARG A 5 2.11 8.69 -13.40
CA ARG A 5 2.07 7.87 -12.19
C ARG A 5 3.37 7.11 -11.96
N THR A 6 3.97 6.62 -13.04
CA THR A 6 5.28 5.94 -12.98
C THR A 6 6.39 6.88 -12.51
N GLU A 7 6.42 8.11 -13.03
CA GLU A 7 7.38 9.15 -12.61
C GLU A 7 7.20 9.53 -11.14
N ARG A 8 5.95 9.71 -10.67
CA ARG A 8 5.69 10.00 -9.26
C ARG A 8 6.17 8.90 -8.32
N ILE A 9 5.93 7.63 -8.69
CA ILE A 9 6.40 6.49 -7.89
C ILE A 9 7.92 6.42 -7.88
N ALA A 10 8.58 6.61 -9.03
CA ALA A 10 10.03 6.61 -9.11
C ALA A 10 10.66 7.73 -8.26
N ALA A 11 10.11 8.95 -8.35
CA ALA A 11 10.56 10.07 -7.52
C ALA A 11 10.40 9.76 -6.02
N MET A 12 9.24 9.25 -5.61
CA MET A 12 9.01 8.88 -4.21
C MET A 12 9.90 7.73 -3.73
N THR A 13 10.25 6.78 -4.61
CA THR A 13 11.21 5.71 -4.30
C THR A 13 12.59 6.29 -4.00
N GLU A 14 13.06 7.26 -4.78
CA GLU A 14 14.35 7.92 -4.51
C GLU A 14 14.30 8.78 -3.24
N ASP A 15 13.22 9.52 -3.01
CA ASP A 15 13.05 10.33 -1.79
C ASP A 15 12.99 9.48 -0.51
N ALA A 16 12.42 8.27 -0.60
CA ALA A 16 12.30 7.35 0.53
C ALA A 16 13.58 6.52 0.79
N ARG A 17 14.50 6.44 -0.17
CA ARG A 17 15.72 5.61 -0.07
C ARG A 17 16.57 5.93 1.17
N PRO A 18 16.85 7.21 1.51
CA PRO A 18 17.61 7.54 2.72
C PRO A 18 16.92 7.12 4.02
N VAL A 19 15.58 7.14 4.06
CA VAL A 19 14.80 6.73 5.24
C VAL A 19 14.91 5.22 5.46
N TRP A 20 14.85 4.46 4.36
CA TRP A 20 15.05 3.02 4.39
C TRP A 20 16.47 2.67 4.80
N ASP A 21 17.49 3.27 4.18
CA ASP A 21 18.89 2.99 4.50
C ASP A 21 19.24 3.29 5.96
N ALA A 22 18.61 4.32 6.55
CA ALA A 22 18.84 4.71 7.94
C ALA A 22 18.17 3.79 8.97
N SER A 23 16.98 3.27 8.68
CA SER A 23 16.16 2.56 9.68
C SER A 23 16.01 1.06 9.41
N HIS A 24 15.95 0.67 8.14
CA HIS A 24 15.50 -0.65 7.68
C HIS A 24 14.18 -1.10 8.33
N ASP A 25 13.35 -0.15 8.75
CA ASP A 25 12.07 -0.40 9.41
C ASP A 25 10.90 -0.09 8.44
N PRO A 26 10.12 -1.11 8.04
CA PRO A 26 8.97 -0.91 7.17
C PRO A 26 7.93 0.05 7.72
N HIS A 27 7.74 0.13 9.04
CA HIS A 27 6.77 1.04 9.64
C HIS A 27 7.23 2.49 9.55
N VAL A 28 8.52 2.76 9.75
CA VAL A 28 9.12 4.09 9.56
C VAL A 28 8.99 4.52 8.10
N LEU A 29 9.27 3.60 7.16
CA LEU A 29 9.06 3.84 5.74
C LEU A 29 7.60 4.18 5.42
N GLN A 30 6.63 3.39 5.90
CA GLN A 30 5.21 3.65 5.65
C GLN A 30 4.74 4.98 6.22
N GLN A 31 5.25 5.36 7.40
CA GLN A 31 4.96 6.65 8.01
C GLN A 31 5.50 7.80 7.15
N PHE A 32 6.75 7.72 6.69
CA PHE A 32 7.32 8.70 5.78
C PHE A 32 6.49 8.87 4.51
N LEU A 33 6.12 7.76 3.87
CA LEU A 33 5.29 7.78 2.66
C LEU A 33 3.94 8.45 2.91
N LYS A 34 3.31 8.16 4.05
CA LYS A 34 2.04 8.77 4.44
C LYS A 34 2.17 10.29 4.62
N ASP A 35 3.21 10.72 5.32
CA ASP A 35 3.44 12.15 5.60
C ASP A 35 3.74 12.95 4.33
N HIS A 36 4.23 12.28 3.28
CA HIS A 36 4.46 12.86 1.95
C HIS A 36 3.30 12.66 0.98
N GLY A 37 2.12 12.26 1.46
CA GLY A 37 0.90 12.13 0.65
C GLY A 37 0.91 10.92 -0.30
N CYS A 38 1.79 9.94 -0.09
CA CYS A 38 1.81 8.70 -0.85
C CYS A 38 0.88 7.67 -0.18
N HIS A 39 -0.21 7.31 -0.86
CA HIS A 39 -1.28 6.48 -0.29
C HIS A 39 -1.64 5.30 -1.18
N GLY A 40 -2.33 4.33 -0.57
CA GLY A 40 -2.87 3.15 -1.24
C GLY A 40 -1.84 2.46 -2.13
N ILE A 41 -2.22 2.20 -3.37
CA ILE A 41 -1.41 1.45 -4.32
C ILE A 41 -0.11 2.18 -4.73
N ASP A 42 -0.04 3.51 -4.68
CA ASP A 42 1.22 4.22 -4.95
C ASP A 42 2.25 3.97 -3.84
N ALA A 43 1.81 3.92 -2.58
CA ALA A 43 2.67 3.58 -1.46
C ALA A 43 3.14 2.11 -1.52
N VAL A 44 2.26 1.19 -1.90
CA VAL A 44 2.60 -0.23 -2.10
C VAL A 44 3.63 -0.39 -3.22
N LEU A 45 3.44 0.26 -4.37
CA LEU A 45 4.37 0.17 -5.49
C LEU A 45 5.72 0.83 -5.19
N THR A 46 5.71 1.97 -4.49
CA THR A 46 6.92 2.63 -4.01
C THR A 46 7.71 1.70 -3.08
N THR A 47 7.01 1.06 -2.14
CA THR A 47 7.60 0.11 -1.18
C THR A 47 8.20 -1.09 -1.90
N ARG A 48 7.45 -1.67 -2.84
CA ARG A 48 7.90 -2.80 -3.66
C ARG A 48 9.17 -2.46 -4.45
N ASN A 49 9.20 -1.29 -5.09
CA ASN A 49 10.34 -0.86 -5.89
C ASN A 49 11.56 -0.58 -5.03
N LEU A 50 11.38 0.03 -3.84
CA LEU A 50 12.47 0.35 -2.94
C LEU A 50 13.09 -0.90 -2.29
N LEU A 51 12.26 -1.85 -1.86
CA LEU A 51 12.70 -3.08 -1.17
C LEU A 51 13.01 -4.22 -2.15
N GLU A 52 12.80 -4.01 -3.46
CA GLU A 52 12.91 -5.03 -4.52
C GLU A 52 12.18 -6.35 -4.19
N CYS A 53 11.04 -6.24 -3.50
CA CYS A 53 10.32 -7.37 -2.94
C CYS A 53 9.11 -7.80 -3.79
N SER A 54 8.42 -8.84 -3.33
CA SER A 54 7.18 -9.27 -3.97
C SER A 54 6.04 -8.27 -3.71
N MET A 55 5.04 -8.26 -4.58
CA MET A 55 3.83 -7.46 -4.35
C MET A 55 3.10 -7.87 -3.07
N ARG A 56 3.19 -9.14 -2.68
CA ARG A 56 2.62 -9.64 -1.42
C ARG A 56 3.34 -8.99 -0.23
N ASP A 57 4.66 -9.01 -0.23
CA ASP A 57 5.46 -8.47 0.89
C ASP A 57 5.27 -6.96 1.02
N ALA A 58 5.19 -6.24 -0.10
CA ALA A 58 4.88 -4.81 -0.10
C ALA A 58 3.49 -4.50 0.46
N GLN A 59 2.48 -5.31 0.12
CA GLN A 59 1.14 -5.17 0.70
C GLN A 59 1.13 -5.49 2.20
N ILE A 60 1.87 -6.51 2.63
CA ILE A 60 2.02 -6.83 4.05
C ILE A 60 2.63 -5.62 4.78
N ALA A 61 3.77 -5.11 4.30
CA ALA A 61 4.42 -3.95 4.90
C ALA A 61 3.50 -2.71 4.98
N PHE A 62 2.66 -2.50 3.96
CA PHE A 62 1.67 -1.43 3.95
C PHE A 62 0.56 -1.65 4.98
N PHE A 63 -0.15 -2.78 4.91
CA PHE A 63 -1.34 -3.03 5.72
C PHE A 63 -1.04 -3.32 7.19
N THR A 64 0.15 -3.83 7.53
CA THR A 64 0.53 -4.06 8.93
C THR A 64 1.10 -2.82 9.61
N ALA A 65 1.38 -1.74 8.87
CA ALA A 65 1.89 -0.51 9.46
C ALA A 65 0.79 0.19 10.29
N PRO A 66 1.02 0.53 11.57
CA PRO A 66 0.02 1.19 12.41
C PRO A 66 -0.54 2.48 11.80
N CYS A 67 0.29 3.21 11.05
CA CYS A 67 -0.13 4.44 10.39
C CYS A 67 -1.14 4.22 9.24
N ARG A 68 -1.31 2.98 8.76
CA ARG A 68 -2.21 2.59 7.66
C ARG A 68 -3.47 1.87 8.14
N ALA A 69 -3.77 1.90 9.45
CA ALA A 69 -4.93 1.22 10.01
C ALA A 69 -6.25 1.61 9.33
N ALA A 70 -6.43 2.89 8.98
CA ALA A 70 -7.64 3.34 8.28
C ALA A 70 -7.75 2.76 6.86
N GLU A 71 -6.64 2.67 6.13
CA GLU A 71 -6.61 2.02 4.81
C GLU A 71 -6.88 0.51 4.90
N LEU A 72 -6.40 -0.17 5.94
CA LEU A 72 -6.72 -1.57 6.21
C LEU A 72 -8.21 -1.76 6.54
N ASP A 73 -8.76 -0.94 7.44
CA ASP A 73 -10.17 -1.00 7.82
C ASP A 73 -11.08 -0.79 6.61
N PHE A 74 -10.76 0.19 5.76
CA PHE A 74 -11.49 0.41 4.51
C PHE A 74 -11.41 -0.81 3.59
N GLN A 75 -10.22 -1.41 3.43
CA GLN A 75 -10.04 -2.57 2.56
C GLN A 75 -10.82 -3.79 3.06
N ASN A 76 -10.86 -4.02 4.38
CA ASN A 76 -11.66 -5.08 4.97
C ASN A 76 -13.16 -4.84 4.77
N GLN A 77 -13.66 -3.65 5.07
CA GLN A 77 -15.07 -3.30 4.85
C GLN A 77 -15.49 -3.45 3.38
N PHE A 78 -14.60 -3.11 2.46
CA PHE A 78 -14.84 -3.28 1.03
C PHE A 78 -14.92 -4.76 0.64
N LEU A 79 -14.03 -5.61 1.16
CA LEU A 79 -14.08 -7.05 0.91
C LEU A 79 -15.33 -7.70 1.52
N ASP A 80 -15.69 -7.33 2.75
CA ASP A 80 -16.90 -7.83 3.41
C ASP A 80 -18.16 -7.48 2.59
N ALA A 81 -18.21 -6.26 2.03
CA ALA A 81 -19.31 -5.83 1.18
C ALA A 81 -19.36 -6.62 -0.14
N LEU A 82 -18.20 -6.93 -0.74
CA LEU A 82 -18.15 -7.76 -1.95
C LEU A 82 -18.58 -9.20 -1.69
N GLU A 83 -18.19 -9.77 -0.55
CA GLU A 83 -18.60 -11.11 -0.12
C GLU A 83 -20.11 -11.17 0.09
N SER A 84 -20.69 -10.20 0.79
CA SER A 84 -22.14 -10.10 0.99
C SER A 84 -22.92 -10.04 -0.34
N ILE A 85 -22.42 -9.28 -1.32
CA ILE A 85 -23.07 -9.19 -2.65
C ILE A 85 -22.95 -10.53 -3.39
N ALA A 86 -21.80 -11.20 -3.31
CA ALA A 86 -21.60 -12.49 -3.95
C ALA A 86 -22.56 -13.55 -3.39
N ASP A 87 -22.74 -13.58 -2.06
CA ASP A 87 -23.66 -14.50 -1.40
C ASP A 87 -25.13 -14.21 -1.79
N ASP A 88 -25.53 -12.94 -1.85
CA ASP A 88 -26.89 -12.54 -2.27
C ASP A 88 -27.19 -12.96 -3.72
N VAL A 89 -26.20 -12.93 -4.61
CA VAL A 89 -26.34 -13.38 -6.00
C VAL A 89 -26.50 -14.90 -6.10
N VAL A 90 -25.87 -15.68 -5.21
CA VAL A 90 -25.95 -17.15 -5.22
C VAL A 90 -27.25 -17.67 -4.60
N VAL A 91 -27.91 -16.91 -3.71
CA VAL A 91 -29.18 -17.30 -3.07
C VAL A 91 -30.42 -16.99 -3.93
N HIS A 92 -30.25 -16.28 -5.05
CA HIS A 92 -31.34 -15.89 -5.96
C HIS A 92 -31.30 -16.56 -7.35
N ASP A 93 -30.43 -17.55 -7.55
CA ASP A 93 -30.46 -18.52 -8.67
C ASP A 93 -30.99 -19.90 -8.22
#